data_AF-H1ZZQ3-F1
#
_entry.id   AF-H1ZZQ3-F1
#
_cell.length_a   1.000
_cell.length_b   1.000
_cell.length_c   1.000
_cell.angle_alpha   90.00
_cell.angle_beta   90.00
_cell.angle_gamma   90.00
#
_symmetry.space_group_name_H-M   'P 1'
#
loop_
_entity.id
_entity.type
_entity.pdbx_description
1 polymer ?
#
loop_
_entity_poly.entity_id
_entity_poly.type
_entity_poly.pdbx_seq_one_letter_code
_entity_poly.pdbx_strand_id
1 'polypeptide(L)'
;MTHQPPIPTRLGLGAAALLLALAGPALPAAADSPADTGRGAAEPTVEEQRLDRAAPQEILRRSGFDALAPRFARALEEARTYAEAERAVSRHGAALWQRAVGRAQGRGPAGGDLSRGDDRPLYWARLALSRELRAWTPEFTLDDGRRRALRAALETSSRGQDDIRHPGGHRVKRVLVTGFDPFTLDRDTRIGNPSGASALALDGTLVRTAEGPARIETAVFPVRWTDFAEGTVERVLARHLPHLDLFTTVSQGRAGRFDVERTNGAWRGGFPDNENLSRTETVPVADPASQPQWTSTTLPYRQLTEADTGRFPVYDHTEVTEIPAGGTEPVVRPEGPTPGSTARAGGGGDYLSNEIAYRATLLRDRLGLPKLPGGHLHTPVLEFGAGNTDPATGAVTDPGFEKNRSDIVDQVRALVKTAVGTAR
;
A
#
# COMPACT_ATOMS: atom_id res chain seq x y z
N MET A 1 33.56 14.83 -65.72
CA MET A 1 33.25 13.91 -64.60
C MET A 1 33.60 14.63 -63.32
N THR A 2 32.58 15.15 -62.64
CA THR A 2 32.66 16.06 -61.49
C THR A 2 31.89 15.44 -60.34
N HIS A 3 32.51 15.24 -59.17
CA HIS A 3 31.89 15.16 -57.83
C HIS A 3 33.07 15.17 -56.82
N GLN A 4 33.35 16.26 -56.10
CA GLN A 4 32.74 16.84 -54.89
C GLN A 4 32.82 15.98 -53.59
N PRO A 5 33.23 16.59 -52.45
CA PRO A 5 33.60 15.94 -51.18
C PRO A 5 32.40 15.67 -50.23
N PRO A 6 32.58 14.98 -49.09
CA PRO A 6 31.48 14.42 -48.31
C PRO A 6 30.75 15.43 -47.40
N ILE A 7 29.47 15.11 -47.18
CA ILE A 7 28.45 15.85 -46.43
C ILE A 7 28.61 15.63 -44.90
N PRO A 8 28.48 16.68 -44.06
CA PRO A 8 28.38 16.53 -42.61
C PRO A 8 26.94 16.23 -42.16
N THR A 9 26.81 15.29 -41.23
CA THR A 9 25.57 14.95 -40.50
C THR A 9 25.18 16.07 -39.55
N ARG A 10 23.94 16.59 -39.71
CA ARG A 10 23.34 17.62 -38.86
C ARG A 10 22.80 17.00 -37.56
N LEU A 11 23.22 17.56 -36.42
CA LEU A 11 22.47 17.51 -35.16
C LEU A 11 21.21 18.37 -35.30
N GLY A 12 20.05 17.79 -35.01
CA GLY A 12 18.78 18.51 -34.87
C GLY A 12 18.44 18.72 -33.40
N LEU A 13 18.68 19.93 -32.90
CA LEU A 13 18.00 20.51 -31.74
C LEU A 13 16.63 21.00 -32.21
N GLY A 14 15.56 20.46 -31.63
CA GLY A 14 14.18 20.88 -31.88
C GLY A 14 13.52 21.34 -30.59
N ALA A 15 13.54 22.65 -30.36
CA ALA A 15 12.73 23.32 -29.36
C ALA A 15 11.24 23.30 -29.77
N ALA A 16 10.34 23.01 -28.83
CA ALA A 16 8.91 23.19 -29.00
C ALA A 16 8.37 24.03 -27.84
N ALA A 17 7.61 25.06 -28.21
CA ALA A 17 7.32 26.24 -27.43
C ALA A 17 6.18 26.05 -26.41
N LEU A 18 6.36 26.72 -25.27
CA LEU A 18 5.40 26.91 -24.20
C LEU A 18 4.44 28.04 -24.59
N LEU A 19 3.14 27.75 -24.73
CA LEU A 19 2.11 28.77 -24.93
C LEU A 19 1.45 29.08 -23.57
N LEU A 20 1.77 30.27 -23.04
CA LEU A 20 1.03 30.91 -21.95
C LEU A 20 -0.31 31.43 -22.48
N ALA A 21 -1.42 30.96 -21.92
CA ALA A 21 -2.71 31.61 -22.03
C ALA A 21 -3.05 32.24 -20.67
N LEU A 22 -3.09 33.58 -20.64
CA LEU A 22 -3.57 34.40 -19.54
C LEU A 22 -5.10 34.41 -19.56
N ALA A 23 -5.74 33.96 -18.47
CA ALA A 23 -7.15 34.21 -18.18
C ALA A 23 -7.28 34.74 -16.74
N GLY A 24 -7.97 35.87 -16.59
CA GLY A 24 -8.07 36.67 -15.36
C GLY A 24 -8.91 36.05 -14.24
N PRO A 25 -9.03 36.74 -13.09
CA PRO A 25 -9.58 36.17 -11.86
C PRO A 25 -11.11 36.19 -11.89
N ALA A 26 -11.73 35.02 -11.78
CA ALA A 26 -13.14 34.90 -11.40
C ALA A 26 -13.22 34.39 -9.96
N LEU A 27 -13.93 35.13 -9.10
CA LEU A 27 -14.23 34.79 -7.71
C LEU A 27 -15.02 33.46 -7.63
N PRO A 28 -14.83 32.63 -6.58
CA PRO A 28 -15.56 31.39 -6.45
C PRO A 28 -17.01 31.66 -6.01
N ALA A 29 -17.96 31.39 -6.90
CA ALA A 29 -19.35 31.20 -6.52
C ALA A 29 -19.47 29.85 -5.80
N ALA A 30 -20.07 29.85 -4.60
CA ALA A 30 -20.45 28.65 -3.90
C ALA A 30 -21.40 27.83 -4.79
N ALA A 31 -20.97 26.63 -5.17
CA ALA A 31 -21.80 25.69 -5.90
C ALA A 31 -22.67 24.92 -4.90
N ASP A 32 -23.90 25.37 -4.71
CA ASP A 32 -24.98 24.52 -4.21
C ASP A 32 -25.16 23.36 -5.20
N SER A 33 -24.96 22.13 -4.70
CA SER A 33 -25.20 20.92 -5.50
C SER A 33 -26.71 20.73 -5.68
N PRO A 34 -27.20 20.46 -6.91
CA PRO A 34 -28.61 20.14 -7.09
C PRO A 34 -28.88 18.78 -6.44
N ALA A 35 -29.97 18.72 -5.65
CA ALA A 35 -30.50 17.47 -5.13
C ALA A 35 -30.90 16.57 -6.31
N ASP A 36 -30.07 15.56 -6.60
CA ASP A 36 -30.36 14.59 -7.64
C ASP A 36 -31.43 13.61 -7.14
N THR A 37 -32.60 13.71 -7.77
CA THR A 37 -33.73 12.79 -7.60
C THR A 37 -33.71 11.80 -8.76
N GLY A 38 -32.65 10.98 -8.80
CA GLY A 38 -32.51 9.85 -9.70
C GLY A 38 -31.96 8.65 -8.94
N ARG A 39 -32.78 7.61 -8.74
CA ARG A 39 -32.31 6.28 -8.31
C ARG A 39 -31.55 5.60 -9.47
N GLY A 40 -30.40 6.16 -9.83
CA GLY A 40 -29.40 5.49 -10.66
C GLY A 40 -28.49 4.64 -9.74
N ALA A 41 -28.10 3.45 -10.20
CA ALA A 41 -27.05 2.70 -9.52
C ALA A 41 -25.79 3.59 -9.44
N ALA A 42 -25.23 3.76 -8.24
CA ALA A 42 -24.06 4.62 -8.05
C ALA A 42 -22.90 4.14 -8.94
N GLU A 43 -22.29 5.08 -9.69
CA GLU A 43 -21.21 4.75 -10.63
C GLU A 43 -20.03 4.07 -9.92
N PRO A 44 -19.42 3.04 -10.53
CA PRO A 44 -18.22 2.40 -10.00
C PRO A 44 -17.04 3.36 -9.92
N THR A 45 -16.21 3.22 -8.88
CA THR A 45 -14.94 3.98 -8.78
C THR A 45 -13.94 3.57 -9.85
N VAL A 46 -12.85 4.32 -10.01
CA VAL A 46 -11.81 3.99 -11.00
C VAL A 46 -11.16 2.65 -10.67
N GLU A 47 -10.95 2.31 -9.39
CA GLU A 47 -10.54 0.97 -8.99
C GLU A 47 -11.56 -0.11 -9.41
N GLU A 48 -12.84 0.11 -9.09
CA GLU A 48 -13.91 -0.85 -9.37
C GLU A 48 -14.12 -1.07 -10.88
N GLN A 49 -13.91 -0.05 -11.72
CA GLN A 49 -13.99 -0.15 -13.18
C GLN A 49 -12.93 -1.11 -13.76
N ARG A 50 -11.77 -1.27 -13.10
CA ARG A 50 -10.71 -2.17 -13.59
C ARG A 50 -11.08 -3.65 -13.42
N LEU A 51 -12.07 -3.97 -12.58
CA LEU A 51 -12.53 -5.35 -12.38
C LEU A 51 -12.96 -6.02 -13.68
N ASP A 52 -13.51 -5.27 -14.63
CA ASP A 52 -14.06 -5.84 -15.87
C ASP A 52 -12.97 -6.17 -16.91
N ARG A 53 -11.69 -5.88 -16.61
CA ARG A 53 -10.57 -6.29 -17.46
C ARG A 53 -10.33 -7.80 -17.37
N ALA A 54 -9.72 -8.37 -18.41
CA ALA A 54 -9.52 -9.81 -18.53
C ALA A 54 -8.68 -10.42 -17.39
N ALA A 55 -7.56 -9.79 -17.02
CA ALA A 55 -6.65 -10.32 -16.00
C ALA A 55 -7.29 -10.41 -14.60
N PRO A 56 -7.98 -9.38 -14.06
CA PRO A 56 -8.72 -9.50 -12.80
C PRO A 56 -9.75 -10.64 -12.80
N GLN A 57 -10.53 -10.79 -13.88
CA GLN A 57 -11.51 -11.88 -14.02
C GLN A 57 -10.83 -13.25 -14.04
N GLU A 58 -9.72 -13.39 -14.77
CA GLU A 58 -8.94 -14.62 -14.78
C GLU A 58 -8.37 -14.93 -13.38
N ILE A 59 -7.81 -13.94 -12.68
CA ILE A 59 -7.23 -14.12 -11.35
C ILE A 59 -8.30 -14.57 -10.34
N LEU A 60 -9.48 -13.96 -10.34
CA LEU A 60 -10.59 -14.34 -9.47
C LEU A 60 -11.05 -15.78 -9.72
N ARG A 61 -11.22 -16.16 -11.00
CA ARG A 61 -11.61 -17.52 -11.40
C ARG A 61 -10.55 -18.55 -11.00
N ARG A 62 -9.29 -18.29 -11.32
CA ARG A 62 -8.17 -19.22 -11.07
C ARG A 62 -7.70 -19.28 -9.61
N SER A 63 -8.16 -18.37 -8.76
CA SER A 63 -7.98 -18.43 -7.29
C SER A 63 -9.22 -18.95 -6.55
N GLY A 64 -10.35 -19.07 -7.24
CA GLY A 64 -11.66 -19.41 -6.67
C GLY A 64 -12.27 -18.32 -5.77
N PHE A 65 -11.82 -17.06 -5.90
CA PHE A 65 -12.34 -15.92 -5.14
C PHE A 65 -13.56 -15.26 -5.83
N ASP A 66 -13.82 -15.60 -7.09
CA ASP A 66 -15.00 -15.21 -7.87
C ASP A 66 -16.34 -15.49 -7.17
N ALA A 67 -16.45 -16.58 -6.41
CA ALA A 67 -17.67 -16.94 -5.68
C ALA A 67 -17.98 -16.05 -4.47
N LEU A 68 -17.07 -15.15 -4.05
CA LEU A 68 -17.24 -14.35 -2.83
C LEU A 68 -18.22 -13.20 -3.02
N ALA A 69 -18.14 -12.46 -4.12
CA ALA A 69 -19.03 -11.32 -4.38
C ALA A 69 -20.51 -11.74 -4.53
N PRO A 70 -20.88 -12.79 -5.28
CA PRO A 70 -22.27 -13.24 -5.35
C PRO A 70 -22.84 -13.72 -4.00
N ARG A 71 -22.00 -14.29 -3.13
CA ARG A 71 -22.42 -14.66 -1.77
C ARG A 71 -22.67 -13.43 -0.90
N PHE A 72 -21.81 -12.43 -1.02
CA PHE A 72 -21.96 -11.17 -0.31
C PHE A 72 -23.19 -10.38 -0.77
N ALA A 73 -23.44 -10.30 -2.08
CA ALA A 73 -24.62 -9.65 -2.64
C ALA A 73 -25.93 -10.23 -2.06
N ARG A 74 -26.07 -11.56 -2.04
CA ARG A 74 -27.22 -12.24 -1.40
C ARG A 74 -27.36 -11.91 0.08
N ALA A 75 -26.25 -11.86 0.82
CA ALA A 75 -26.29 -11.49 2.24
C ALA A 75 -26.74 -10.04 2.47
N LEU A 76 -26.43 -9.12 1.53
CA LEU A 76 -26.94 -7.75 1.55
C LEU A 76 -28.45 -7.71 1.20
N GLU A 77 -28.89 -8.48 0.20
CA GLU A 77 -30.30 -8.61 -0.18
C GLU A 77 -31.18 -9.21 0.93
N GLU A 78 -30.62 -10.12 1.74
CA GLU A 78 -31.31 -10.74 2.87
C GLU A 78 -31.38 -9.84 4.12
N ALA A 79 -30.53 -8.81 4.22
CA ALA A 79 -30.52 -7.90 5.36
C ALA A 79 -31.79 -7.03 5.40
N ARG A 80 -32.54 -7.09 6.50
CA ARG A 80 -33.78 -6.32 6.73
C ARG A 80 -33.54 -5.08 7.58
N THR A 81 -32.37 -4.97 8.21
CA THR A 81 -31.98 -3.83 9.05
C THR A 81 -30.53 -3.39 8.80
N TYR A 82 -30.21 -2.14 9.15
CA TYR A 82 -28.83 -1.64 9.09
C TYR A 82 -27.87 -2.51 9.90
N ALA A 83 -28.27 -2.95 11.10
CA ALA A 83 -27.43 -3.78 11.96
C ALA A 83 -27.16 -5.16 11.33
N GLU A 84 -28.11 -5.73 10.59
CA GLU A 84 -27.88 -6.98 9.84
C GLU A 84 -26.91 -6.76 8.67
N ALA A 85 -27.07 -5.66 7.94
CA ALA A 85 -26.18 -5.30 6.84
C ALA A 85 -24.74 -5.05 7.33
N GLU A 86 -24.58 -4.31 8.43
CA GLU A 86 -23.27 -4.07 9.06
C GLU A 86 -22.61 -5.38 9.48
N ARG A 87 -23.36 -6.27 10.16
CA ARG A 87 -22.84 -7.60 10.50
C ARG A 87 -22.50 -8.42 9.25
N ALA A 88 -23.28 -8.34 8.18
CA ALA A 88 -22.97 -9.03 6.93
C ALA A 88 -21.66 -8.49 6.32
N VAL A 89 -21.52 -7.17 6.20
CA VAL A 89 -20.31 -6.50 5.70
C VAL A 89 -19.07 -6.93 6.49
N SER A 90 -19.08 -6.78 7.82
CA SER A 90 -17.91 -7.12 8.63
C SER A 90 -17.57 -8.61 8.57
N ARG A 91 -18.57 -9.50 8.57
CA ARG A 91 -18.32 -10.96 8.46
C ARG A 91 -17.74 -11.33 7.11
N HIS A 92 -18.26 -10.79 6.01
CA HIS A 92 -17.78 -11.12 4.67
C HIS A 92 -16.40 -10.51 4.39
N GLY A 93 -16.12 -9.29 4.86
CA GLY A 93 -14.79 -8.70 4.81
C GLY A 93 -13.77 -9.50 5.61
N ALA A 94 -14.06 -9.83 6.87
CA ALA A 94 -13.18 -10.66 7.70
C ALA A 94 -12.96 -12.06 7.10
N ALA A 95 -14.01 -12.70 6.55
CA ALA A 95 -13.88 -13.99 5.89
C ALA A 95 -13.01 -13.92 4.63
N LEU A 96 -13.06 -12.81 3.88
CA LEU A 96 -12.19 -12.57 2.73
C LEU A 96 -10.72 -12.48 3.18
N TRP A 97 -10.41 -11.67 4.20
CA TRP A 97 -9.06 -11.56 4.78
C TRP A 97 -8.54 -12.93 5.24
N GLN A 98 -9.31 -13.62 6.08
CA GLN A 98 -8.91 -14.93 6.63
C GLN A 98 -8.72 -15.99 5.55
N ARG A 99 -9.51 -15.95 4.47
CA ARG A 99 -9.34 -16.84 3.32
C ARG A 99 -8.04 -16.56 2.59
N ALA A 100 -7.68 -15.28 2.37
CA ALA A 100 -6.44 -14.89 1.71
C ALA A 100 -5.21 -15.28 2.54
N VAL A 101 -5.22 -14.98 3.85
CA VAL A 101 -4.17 -15.38 4.80
C VAL A 101 -4.03 -16.91 4.85
N GLY A 102 -5.15 -17.61 5.03
CA GLY A 102 -5.17 -19.08 5.05
C GLY A 102 -4.56 -19.65 3.77
N ARG A 103 -4.97 -19.13 2.61
CA ARG A 103 -4.42 -19.53 1.32
C ARG A 103 -2.91 -19.34 1.25
N ALA A 104 -2.41 -18.14 1.55
CA ALA A 104 -0.98 -17.79 1.50
C ALA A 104 -0.12 -18.67 2.42
N GLN A 105 -0.72 -19.18 3.50
CA GLN A 105 -0.04 -20.02 4.50
C GLN A 105 -0.26 -21.52 4.30
N GLY A 106 -0.72 -21.96 3.14
CA GLY A 106 -0.88 -23.39 2.90
C GLY A 106 -2.16 -24.00 3.47
N ARG A 107 -3.07 -23.20 4.05
CA ARG A 107 -4.33 -23.63 4.68
C ARG A 107 -5.57 -23.41 3.79
N GLY A 108 -6.64 -24.15 4.06
CA GLY A 108 -7.88 -24.09 3.30
C GLY A 108 -7.81 -24.79 1.93
N PRO A 109 -8.92 -24.79 1.16
CA PRO A 109 -8.97 -25.45 -0.14
C PRO A 109 -8.00 -24.81 -1.13
N ALA A 110 -7.38 -25.63 -1.98
CA ALA A 110 -6.44 -25.17 -3.00
C ALA A 110 -7.04 -24.11 -3.93
N GLY A 111 -8.35 -24.18 -4.20
CA GLY A 111 -9.12 -23.13 -4.88
C GLY A 111 -8.45 -22.65 -6.16
N GLY A 112 -8.65 -23.40 -7.26
CA GLY A 112 -8.01 -23.12 -8.55
C GLY A 112 -6.52 -23.47 -8.61
N ASP A 113 -5.83 -22.94 -9.62
CA ASP A 113 -4.46 -23.31 -10.01
C ASP A 113 -3.43 -22.18 -9.89
N LEU A 114 -3.85 -20.98 -9.48
CA LEU A 114 -2.89 -19.93 -9.13
C LEU A 114 -2.04 -20.35 -7.92
N SER A 115 -0.84 -19.80 -7.85
CA SER A 115 0.02 -19.99 -6.69
C SER A 115 -0.63 -19.41 -5.43
N ARG A 116 -0.25 -19.98 -4.29
CA ARG A 116 -0.93 -19.73 -3.01
C ARG A 116 -0.53 -18.42 -2.35
N GLY A 117 0.73 -17.99 -2.54
CA GLY A 117 1.25 -16.73 -1.97
C GLY A 117 0.83 -15.47 -2.74
N ASP A 118 -0.18 -15.56 -3.61
CA ASP A 118 -0.64 -14.49 -4.47
C ASP A 118 -1.55 -13.53 -3.69
N ASP A 119 -1.22 -12.24 -3.70
CA ASP A 119 -1.96 -11.18 -3.02
C ASP A 119 -3.14 -10.65 -3.86
N ARG A 120 -3.08 -10.78 -5.18
CA ARG A 120 -4.07 -10.22 -6.11
C ARG A 120 -5.50 -10.75 -5.90
N PRO A 121 -5.73 -12.03 -5.54
CA PRO A 121 -7.07 -12.51 -5.21
C PRO A 121 -7.76 -11.72 -4.09
N LEU A 122 -7.02 -11.28 -3.07
CA LEU A 122 -7.58 -10.44 -2.00
C LEU A 122 -8.06 -9.10 -2.56
N TYR A 123 -7.18 -8.41 -3.28
CA TYR A 123 -7.45 -7.07 -3.81
C TYR A 123 -8.66 -7.06 -4.75
N TRP A 124 -8.66 -7.93 -5.76
CA TRP A 124 -9.75 -7.97 -6.75
C TRP A 124 -11.07 -8.42 -6.13
N ALA A 125 -11.06 -9.37 -5.19
CA ALA A 125 -12.29 -9.79 -4.53
C ALA A 125 -12.83 -8.69 -3.62
N ARG A 126 -11.97 -7.94 -2.92
CA ARG A 126 -12.38 -6.79 -2.12
C ARG A 126 -13.06 -5.73 -2.97
N LEU A 127 -12.50 -5.39 -4.13
CA LEU A 127 -13.14 -4.46 -5.06
C LEU A 127 -14.49 -4.99 -5.56
N ALA A 128 -14.61 -6.29 -5.84
CA ALA A 128 -15.88 -6.89 -6.24
C ALA A 128 -16.93 -6.77 -5.11
N LEU A 129 -16.56 -7.04 -3.86
CA LEU A 129 -17.44 -6.79 -2.70
C LEU A 129 -17.81 -5.30 -2.57
N SER A 130 -16.87 -4.38 -2.74
CA SER A 130 -17.11 -2.94 -2.67
C SER A 130 -18.09 -2.46 -3.75
N ARG A 131 -18.01 -3.04 -4.95
CA ARG A 131 -18.94 -2.79 -6.07
C ARG A 131 -20.35 -3.30 -5.77
N GLU A 132 -20.50 -4.49 -5.19
CA GLU A 132 -21.81 -5.00 -4.73
C GLU A 132 -22.42 -4.07 -3.66
N LEU A 133 -21.64 -3.68 -2.65
CA LEU A 133 -22.10 -2.75 -1.61
C LEU A 133 -22.48 -1.37 -2.18
N ARG A 134 -21.83 -0.96 -3.28
CA ARG A 134 -22.14 0.31 -3.95
C ARG A 134 -23.45 0.27 -4.71
N ALA A 135 -23.69 -0.80 -5.46
CA ALA A 135 -24.91 -0.98 -6.24
C ALA A 135 -26.12 -1.31 -5.35
N TRP A 136 -25.89 -1.88 -4.16
CA TRP A 136 -26.96 -2.32 -3.27
C TRP A 136 -27.85 -1.18 -2.76
N THR A 137 -29.16 -1.41 -2.88
CA THR A 137 -30.23 -0.55 -2.37
C THR A 137 -31.09 -1.36 -1.39
N PRO A 138 -31.03 -1.09 -0.07
CA PRO A 138 -31.85 -1.78 0.92
C PRO A 138 -33.34 -1.39 0.85
N GLU A 139 -34.20 -2.25 1.41
CA GLU A 139 -35.61 -1.94 1.65
C GLU A 139 -35.83 -0.94 2.81
N PHE A 140 -34.82 -0.78 3.69
CA PHE A 140 -34.84 0.16 4.80
C PHE A 140 -34.09 1.46 4.47
N THR A 141 -34.35 2.53 5.23
CA THR A 141 -33.66 3.82 5.05
C THR A 141 -32.17 3.71 5.35
N LEU A 142 -31.35 3.99 4.34
CA LEU A 142 -29.89 4.05 4.43
C LEU A 142 -29.41 5.42 3.97
N ASP A 143 -29.10 6.30 4.92
CA ASP A 143 -28.48 7.59 4.64
C ASP A 143 -26.99 7.45 4.24
N ASP A 144 -26.42 8.52 3.71
CA ASP A 144 -25.04 8.53 3.23
C ASP A 144 -24.01 8.29 4.34
N GLY A 145 -24.30 8.72 5.58
CA GLY A 145 -23.42 8.50 6.73
C GLY A 145 -23.30 7.01 7.05
N ARG A 146 -24.45 6.32 7.13
CA ARG A 146 -24.53 4.87 7.31
C ARG A 146 -23.93 4.13 6.13
N ARG A 147 -24.14 4.58 4.89
CA ARG A 147 -23.51 3.97 3.70
C ARG A 147 -21.98 4.10 3.75
N ARG A 148 -21.45 5.27 4.14
CA ARG A 148 -20.01 5.45 4.37
C ARG A 148 -19.49 4.55 5.48
N ALA A 149 -20.22 4.38 6.58
CA ALA A 149 -19.85 3.49 7.67
C ALA A 149 -19.76 2.02 7.22
N LEU A 150 -20.71 1.53 6.42
CA LEU A 150 -20.63 0.19 5.83
C LEU A 150 -19.41 0.04 4.92
N ARG A 151 -19.09 1.03 4.08
CA ARG A 151 -17.88 0.99 3.24
C ARG A 151 -16.60 0.95 4.08
N ALA A 152 -16.53 1.78 5.12
CA ALA A 152 -15.39 1.77 6.05
C ALA A 152 -15.25 0.42 6.74
N ALA A 153 -16.35 -0.19 7.21
CA ALA A 153 -16.35 -1.51 7.82
C ALA A 153 -15.88 -2.61 6.84
N LEU A 154 -16.25 -2.53 5.55
CA LEU A 154 -15.75 -3.45 4.53
C LEU A 154 -14.24 -3.27 4.35
N GLU A 155 -13.75 -2.03 4.21
CA GLU A 155 -12.34 -1.74 4.04
C GLU A 155 -11.51 -2.24 5.24
N THR A 156 -11.86 -1.92 6.47
CA THR A 156 -11.06 -2.31 7.65
C THR A 156 -11.07 -3.82 7.88
N SER A 157 -12.23 -4.48 7.74
CA SER A 157 -12.36 -5.91 7.98
C SER A 157 -11.73 -6.79 6.88
N SER A 158 -11.67 -6.31 5.64
CA SER A 158 -11.05 -7.05 4.51
C SER A 158 -9.54 -6.84 4.37
N ARG A 159 -8.95 -5.97 5.19
CA ARG A 159 -7.52 -5.60 5.12
C ARG A 159 -6.69 -6.07 6.32
N GLY A 160 -7.29 -6.89 7.19
CA GLY A 160 -6.67 -7.34 8.44
C GLY A 160 -6.60 -6.28 9.54
N GLN A 161 -7.06 -5.04 9.28
CA GLN A 161 -6.94 -3.94 10.24
C GLN A 161 -7.76 -4.19 11.52
N ASP A 162 -8.90 -4.86 11.41
CA ASP A 162 -9.72 -5.29 12.55
C ASP A 162 -9.32 -6.66 13.11
N ASP A 163 -8.41 -7.37 12.45
CA ASP A 163 -7.99 -8.73 12.83
C ASP A 163 -6.74 -8.75 13.71
N ILE A 164 -6.01 -7.64 13.85
CA ILE A 164 -4.79 -7.56 14.68
C ILE A 164 -5.11 -8.02 16.12
N ARG A 165 -4.51 -9.13 16.56
CA ARG A 165 -4.62 -9.68 17.92
C ARG A 165 -3.25 -9.95 18.52
N HIS A 166 -2.99 -9.39 19.70
CA HIS A 166 -1.75 -9.65 20.43
C HIS A 166 -1.95 -10.72 21.52
N PRO A 167 -1.01 -11.68 21.66
CA PRO A 167 -1.07 -12.64 22.74
C PRO A 167 -0.95 -11.95 24.11
N GLY A 168 -1.70 -12.46 25.08
CA GLY A 168 -1.59 -12.05 26.48
C GLY A 168 -0.25 -12.51 27.08
N GLY A 169 0.33 -11.68 27.96
CA GLY A 169 1.57 -11.97 28.67
C GLY A 169 2.86 -11.52 27.95
N HIS A 170 3.96 -11.46 28.71
CA HIS A 170 5.25 -10.89 28.27
C HIS A 170 6.20 -11.91 27.60
N ARG A 171 5.75 -13.15 27.37
CA ARG A 171 6.61 -14.23 26.85
C ARG A 171 6.69 -14.28 25.32
N VAL A 172 5.90 -13.48 24.62
CA VAL A 172 5.83 -13.45 23.16
C VAL A 172 5.96 -12.01 22.70
N LYS A 173 7.00 -11.71 21.92
CA LYS A 173 7.16 -10.38 21.32
C LYS A 173 6.04 -10.11 20.30
N ARG A 174 5.55 -8.89 20.25
CA ARG A 174 4.42 -8.45 19.43
C ARG A 174 4.95 -7.58 18.30
N VAL A 175 4.83 -8.09 17.09
CA VAL A 175 5.35 -7.45 15.87
C VAL A 175 4.18 -7.07 14.99
N LEU A 176 4.17 -5.83 14.49
CA LEU A 176 3.23 -5.40 13.46
C LEU A 176 3.95 -5.14 12.14
N VAL A 177 3.50 -5.77 11.07
CA VAL A 177 4.02 -5.53 9.71
C VAL A 177 2.89 -5.03 8.82
N THR A 178 3.10 -3.92 8.10
CA THR A 178 2.09 -3.44 7.14
C THR A 178 2.52 -3.72 5.71
N GLY A 179 1.55 -3.88 4.80
CA GLY A 179 1.77 -3.94 3.36
C GLY A 179 0.78 -3.05 2.61
N PHE A 180 0.83 -3.07 1.27
CA PHE A 180 -0.07 -2.32 0.40
C PHE A 180 -0.79 -3.20 -0.60
N ASP A 181 -1.93 -2.70 -1.07
CA ASP A 181 -2.60 -3.20 -2.27
C ASP A 181 -1.70 -3.08 -3.53
N PRO A 182 -1.98 -3.86 -4.59
CA PRO A 182 -1.46 -3.60 -5.93
C PRO A 182 -1.77 -2.18 -6.42
N PHE A 183 -0.85 -1.62 -7.20
CA PHE A 183 -0.97 -0.29 -7.80
C PHE A 183 -0.35 -0.24 -9.20
N THR A 184 -0.45 0.90 -9.89
CA THR A 184 -0.11 1.08 -11.32
C THR A 184 -0.95 0.24 -12.29
N LEU A 185 -2.16 -0.11 -11.88
CA LEU A 185 -3.05 -1.05 -12.56
C LEU A 185 -3.61 -0.52 -13.90
N ASP A 186 -3.44 0.76 -14.20
CA ASP A 186 -3.68 1.28 -15.55
C ASP A 186 -2.62 0.84 -16.55
N ARG A 187 -1.39 0.58 -16.09
CA ARG A 187 -0.31 0.05 -16.94
C ARG A 187 -0.45 -1.45 -17.12
N ASP A 188 -0.70 -2.18 -16.03
CA ASP A 188 -0.82 -3.63 -16.07
C ASP A 188 -1.66 -4.14 -14.88
N THR A 189 -2.83 -4.72 -15.18
CA THR A 189 -3.73 -5.31 -14.16
C THR A 189 -3.30 -6.69 -13.67
N ARG A 190 -2.23 -7.25 -14.23
CA ARG A 190 -1.62 -8.50 -13.75
C ARG A 190 -0.69 -8.24 -12.56
N ILE A 191 -0.28 -7.01 -12.28
CA ILE A 191 0.69 -6.72 -11.22
C ILE A 191 0.13 -7.06 -9.83
N GLY A 192 0.95 -7.70 -8.99
CA GLY A 192 0.71 -7.86 -7.55
C GLY A 192 1.60 -6.92 -6.74
N ASN A 193 1.50 -6.96 -5.42
CA ASN A 193 2.36 -6.20 -4.52
C ASN A 193 3.10 -7.13 -3.54
N PRO A 194 4.44 -7.18 -3.58
CA PRO A 194 5.23 -8.04 -2.71
C PRO A 194 5.05 -7.72 -1.22
N SER A 195 4.74 -6.46 -0.88
CA SER A 195 4.41 -6.09 0.51
C SER A 195 3.07 -6.65 0.98
N GLY A 196 2.05 -6.67 0.11
CA GLY A 196 0.76 -7.31 0.36
C GLY A 196 0.88 -8.82 0.47
N ALA A 197 1.65 -9.46 -0.42
CA ALA A 197 1.95 -10.88 -0.37
C ALA A 197 2.68 -11.27 0.94
N SER A 198 3.62 -10.42 1.37
CA SER A 198 4.32 -10.59 2.64
C SER A 198 3.37 -10.46 3.83
N ALA A 199 2.48 -9.47 3.85
CA ALA A 199 1.47 -9.34 4.91
C ALA A 199 0.65 -10.63 5.06
N LEU A 200 0.09 -11.16 3.97
CA LEU A 200 -0.70 -12.39 4.00
C LEU A 200 0.09 -13.62 4.48
N ALA A 201 1.33 -13.76 4.03
CA ALA A 201 2.19 -14.88 4.42
C ALA A 201 2.62 -14.82 5.90
N LEU A 202 2.76 -13.61 6.45
CA LEU A 202 3.26 -13.40 7.81
C LEU A 202 2.15 -13.31 8.85
N ASP A 203 0.91 -13.01 8.45
CA ASP A 203 -0.20 -12.74 9.35
C ASP A 203 -0.46 -13.85 10.35
N GLY A 204 -0.42 -13.51 11.62
CA GLY A 204 -0.59 -14.46 12.70
C GLY A 204 0.47 -15.57 12.76
N THR A 205 1.64 -15.40 12.15
CA THR A 205 2.70 -16.41 12.28
C THR A 205 3.50 -16.22 13.58
N LEU A 206 3.99 -17.33 14.14
CA LEU A 206 4.92 -17.32 15.26
C LEU A 206 6.33 -17.63 14.75
N VAL A 207 7.25 -16.67 14.89
CA VAL A 207 8.66 -16.87 14.55
C VAL A 207 9.48 -17.08 15.82
N ARG A 208 10.53 -17.90 15.75
CA ARG A 208 11.47 -18.11 16.86
C ARG A 208 12.67 -17.20 16.69
N THR A 209 12.94 -16.37 17.70
CA THR A 209 14.14 -15.53 17.82
C THR A 209 15.03 -16.06 18.94
N ALA A 210 16.25 -15.54 19.06
CA ALA A 210 17.13 -15.85 20.19
C ALA A 210 16.51 -15.46 21.54
N GLU A 211 15.75 -14.37 21.58
CA GLU A 211 15.06 -13.83 22.77
C GLU A 211 13.70 -14.50 23.02
N GLY A 212 13.35 -15.54 22.24
CA GLY A 212 12.08 -16.25 22.36
C GLY A 212 11.13 -16.03 21.18
N PRO A 213 9.87 -16.48 21.31
CA PRO A 213 8.90 -16.38 20.23
C PRO A 213 8.44 -14.93 19.98
N ALA A 214 8.20 -14.60 18.72
CA ALA A 214 7.56 -13.36 18.29
C ALA A 214 6.34 -13.68 17.43
N ARG A 215 5.20 -13.05 17.75
CA ARG A 215 3.96 -13.11 16.99
C ARG A 215 3.93 -11.94 16.03
N ILE A 216 3.75 -12.22 14.75
CA ILE A 216 3.60 -11.21 13.71
C ILE A 216 2.11 -11.08 13.39
N GLU A 217 1.59 -9.87 13.52
CA GLU A 217 0.27 -9.48 13.03
C GLU A 217 0.47 -8.52 11.86
N THR A 218 -0.48 -8.49 10.93
CA THR A 218 -0.34 -7.67 9.73
C THR A 218 -1.58 -6.89 9.37
N ALA A 219 -1.39 -5.86 8.55
CA ALA A 219 -2.48 -5.12 7.93
C ALA A 219 -2.06 -4.63 6.54
N VAL A 220 -3.01 -4.55 5.62
CA VAL A 220 -2.81 -3.97 4.29
C VAL A 220 -3.44 -2.58 4.22
N PHE A 221 -2.77 -1.64 3.56
CA PHE A 221 -3.26 -0.29 3.34
C PHE A 221 -3.64 -0.06 1.87
N PRO A 222 -4.67 0.77 1.60
CA PRO A 222 -5.00 1.20 0.25
C PRO A 222 -3.88 2.05 -0.35
N VAL A 223 -3.72 2.00 -1.66
CA VAL A 223 -2.89 2.97 -2.40
C VAL A 223 -3.79 4.12 -2.86
N ARG A 224 -4.27 4.93 -1.91
CA ARG A 224 -5.19 6.07 -2.13
C ARG A 224 -4.86 7.26 -1.23
N TRP A 225 -4.77 8.46 -1.81
CA TRP A 225 -4.44 9.69 -1.08
C TRP A 225 -5.53 10.11 -0.11
N THR A 226 -6.79 9.91 -0.48
CA THR A 226 -7.95 10.30 0.33
C THR A 226 -7.96 9.58 1.67
N ASP A 227 -7.78 8.25 1.68
CA ASP A 227 -7.74 7.46 2.93
C ASP A 227 -6.64 7.92 3.88
N PHE A 228 -5.48 8.29 3.34
CA PHE A 228 -4.36 8.80 4.10
C PHE A 228 -4.64 10.19 4.67
N ALA A 229 -5.21 11.09 3.86
CA ALA A 229 -5.64 12.41 4.32
C ALA A 229 -6.73 12.33 5.40
N GLU A 230 -7.60 11.33 5.31
CA GLU A 230 -8.62 11.07 6.32
C GLU A 230 -8.05 10.43 7.60
N GLY A 231 -6.77 10.07 7.66
CA GLY A 231 -6.11 9.56 8.88
C GLY A 231 -6.22 8.04 9.08
N THR A 232 -6.28 7.26 7.99
CA THR A 232 -6.37 5.79 8.06
C THR A 232 -5.18 5.17 8.80
N VAL A 233 -3.96 5.68 8.59
CA VAL A 233 -2.74 5.16 9.23
C VAL A 233 -2.82 5.30 10.74
N GLU A 234 -3.18 6.48 11.22
CA GLU A 234 -3.28 6.78 12.65
C GLU A 234 -4.40 5.99 13.32
N ARG A 235 -5.58 5.90 12.69
CA ARG A 235 -6.71 5.09 13.22
C ARG A 235 -6.33 3.62 13.41
N VAL A 236 -5.62 3.04 12.45
CA VAL A 236 -5.22 1.64 12.51
C VAL A 236 -4.12 1.45 13.54
N LEU A 237 -3.06 2.26 13.51
CA LEU A 237 -1.83 1.98 14.26
C LEU A 237 -1.86 2.48 15.71
N ALA A 238 -2.55 3.58 16.02
CA ALA A 238 -2.41 4.27 17.32
C ALA A 238 -2.74 3.38 18.52
N ARG A 239 -3.76 2.52 18.40
CA ARG A 239 -4.15 1.58 19.47
C ARG A 239 -3.16 0.43 19.68
N HIS A 240 -2.32 0.14 18.69
CA HIS A 240 -1.39 -0.99 18.73
C HIS A 240 0.01 -0.58 19.15
N LEU A 241 0.53 0.54 18.65
CA LEU A 241 1.93 0.95 18.88
C LEU A 241 2.40 0.87 20.35
N PRO A 242 1.65 1.33 21.37
CA PRO A 242 2.08 1.24 22.78
C PRO A 242 2.26 -0.19 23.31
N HIS A 243 1.81 -1.19 22.57
CA HIS A 243 1.81 -2.59 22.98
C HIS A 243 2.73 -3.47 22.15
N LEU A 244 3.42 -2.90 21.16
CA LEU A 244 4.33 -3.61 20.27
C LEU A 244 5.76 -3.62 20.80
N ASP A 245 6.52 -4.62 20.38
CA ASP A 245 7.97 -4.70 20.55
C ASP A 245 8.71 -4.30 19.26
N LEU A 246 8.02 -4.29 18.12
CA LEU A 246 8.53 -3.86 16.82
C LEU A 246 7.35 -3.51 15.90
N PHE A 247 7.49 -2.46 15.09
CA PHE A 247 6.67 -2.32 13.89
C PHE A 247 7.53 -2.11 12.65
N THR A 248 7.03 -2.51 11.48
CA THR A 248 7.69 -2.23 10.20
C THR A 248 6.62 -1.99 9.15
N THR A 249 6.63 -0.82 8.53
CA THR A 249 5.84 -0.61 7.31
C THR A 249 6.64 -1.16 6.14
N VAL A 250 6.00 -1.94 5.26
CA VAL A 250 6.66 -2.55 4.09
C VAL A 250 5.99 -2.06 2.82
N SER A 251 6.79 -1.65 1.84
CA SER A 251 6.33 -1.20 0.53
C SER A 251 7.15 -1.84 -0.57
N GLN A 252 6.61 -1.89 -1.79
CA GLN A 252 7.40 -2.22 -2.97
C GLN A 252 8.29 -1.04 -3.36
N GLY A 253 9.58 -1.29 -3.55
CA GLY A 253 10.58 -0.30 -3.97
C GLY A 253 11.01 -0.47 -5.43
N ARG A 254 12.28 -0.80 -5.63
CA ARG A 254 12.95 -0.89 -6.95
C ARG A 254 13.47 -2.29 -7.23
N ALA A 255 13.90 -2.58 -8.46
CA ALA A 255 14.38 -3.91 -8.81
C ALA A 255 15.62 -4.35 -8.00
N GLY A 256 15.66 -5.64 -7.64
CA GLY A 256 16.87 -6.33 -7.23
C GLY A 256 17.44 -6.04 -5.83
N ARG A 257 16.78 -5.25 -4.98
CA ARG A 257 17.31 -4.96 -3.63
C ARG A 257 16.23 -4.60 -2.60
N PHE A 258 16.57 -4.77 -1.33
CA PHE A 258 15.84 -4.20 -0.20
C PHE A 258 16.51 -2.89 0.24
N ASP A 259 15.70 -1.90 0.62
CA ASP A 259 16.17 -0.64 1.20
C ASP A 259 15.55 -0.49 2.60
N VAL A 260 16.40 -0.39 3.64
CA VAL A 260 15.98 0.03 4.98
C VAL A 260 16.05 1.55 5.03
N GLU A 261 14.88 2.19 5.02
CA GLU A 261 14.80 3.64 4.88
C GLU A 261 15.15 4.35 6.17
N ARG A 262 16.15 5.23 6.12
CA ARG A 262 16.61 5.96 7.30
C ARG A 262 15.70 7.13 7.67
N THR A 263 15.22 7.85 6.66
CA THR A 263 14.48 9.12 6.84
C THR A 263 13.27 9.21 5.92
N ASN A 264 12.13 9.60 6.48
CA ASN A 264 10.87 9.82 5.75
C ASN A 264 10.53 11.31 5.70
N GLY A 265 10.03 11.80 4.57
CA GLY A 265 9.78 13.22 4.32
C GLY A 265 8.30 13.59 4.28
N ALA A 266 7.96 14.80 4.72
CA ALA A 266 6.60 15.34 4.76
C ALA A 266 6.10 15.88 3.40
N TRP A 267 6.29 15.17 2.29
CA TRP A 267 5.93 15.65 0.95
C TRP A 267 5.25 14.60 0.06
N ARG A 268 4.29 15.04 -0.75
CA ARG A 268 3.65 14.28 -1.84
C ARG A 268 4.14 14.78 -3.20
N GLY A 269 4.64 13.87 -4.04
CA GLY A 269 5.28 14.19 -5.32
C GLY A 269 4.35 14.36 -6.53
N GLY A 270 3.07 14.00 -6.41
CA GLY A 270 2.11 14.11 -7.52
C GLY A 270 1.89 12.85 -8.35
N PHE A 271 2.50 11.71 -8.01
CA PHE A 271 2.19 10.45 -8.72
C PHE A 271 0.73 10.02 -8.46
N PRO A 272 -0.04 9.60 -9.48
CA PRO A 272 -1.43 9.19 -9.29
C PRO A 272 -1.60 7.97 -8.37
N ASP A 273 -2.65 7.97 -7.57
CA ASP A 273 -3.06 6.81 -6.77
C ASP A 273 -3.96 5.84 -7.56
N ASN A 274 -4.51 4.82 -6.90
CA ASN A 274 -5.38 3.85 -7.56
C ASN A 274 -6.72 4.43 -8.03
N GLU A 275 -7.13 5.60 -7.54
CA GLU A 275 -8.29 6.35 -8.04
C GLU A 275 -7.90 7.42 -9.08
N ASN A 276 -6.66 7.36 -9.57
CA ASN A 276 -6.07 8.31 -10.51
C ASN A 276 -5.99 9.75 -9.98
N LEU A 277 -6.06 9.93 -8.66
CA LEU A 277 -5.88 11.22 -8.02
C LEU A 277 -4.40 11.53 -7.86
N SER A 278 -4.01 12.74 -8.24
CA SER A 278 -2.67 13.29 -8.04
C SER A 278 -2.70 14.33 -6.91
N ARG A 279 -1.67 14.35 -6.06
CA ARG A 279 -1.49 15.32 -4.97
C ARG A 279 -0.04 15.78 -4.88
N THR A 280 0.18 17.08 -4.92
CA THR A 280 1.49 17.72 -4.77
C THR A 280 1.43 18.75 -3.66
N GLU A 281 1.74 18.32 -2.44
CA GLU A 281 1.53 19.10 -1.23
C GLU A 281 2.33 18.51 -0.06
N THR A 282 2.45 19.27 1.02
CA THR A 282 2.93 18.74 2.30
C THR A 282 1.98 17.66 2.81
N VAL A 283 2.50 16.58 3.38
CA VAL A 283 1.66 15.49 3.93
C VAL A 283 0.68 16.06 4.97
N PRO A 284 -0.65 15.96 4.77
CA PRO A 284 -1.62 16.55 5.68
C PRO A 284 -1.71 15.73 6.98
N VAL A 285 -1.48 16.35 8.14
CA VAL A 285 -1.60 15.71 9.46
C VAL A 285 -2.56 16.48 10.36
N ALA A 286 -3.06 15.85 11.43
CA ALA A 286 -4.06 16.46 12.32
C ALA A 286 -3.56 17.70 13.09
N ASP A 287 -2.25 17.77 13.38
CA ASP A 287 -1.60 18.93 13.99
C ASP A 287 -0.47 19.44 13.07
N PRO A 288 -0.79 20.30 12.08
CA PRO A 288 0.19 20.84 11.14
C PRO A 288 1.19 21.81 11.80
N ALA A 289 0.82 22.46 12.90
CA ALA A 289 1.65 23.48 13.53
C ALA A 289 2.93 22.90 14.14
N SER A 290 2.87 21.66 14.63
CA SER A 290 4.01 20.93 15.19
C SER A 290 4.64 19.93 14.22
N GLN A 291 4.21 19.91 12.95
CA GLN A 291 4.61 18.89 11.99
C GLN A 291 6.10 19.02 11.61
N PRO A 292 6.94 18.00 11.86
CA PRO A 292 8.34 18.02 11.41
C PRO A 292 8.43 17.73 9.90
N GLN A 293 9.44 18.29 9.24
CA GLN A 293 9.71 17.97 7.82
C GLN A 293 10.18 16.53 7.61
N TRP A 294 10.85 15.98 8.62
CA TRP A 294 11.51 14.69 8.56
C TRP A 294 11.19 13.87 9.80
N THR A 295 11.08 12.56 9.63
CA THR A 295 11.07 11.59 10.74
C THR A 295 12.07 10.49 10.44
N SER A 296 12.59 9.84 11.48
CA SER A 296 13.67 8.86 11.33
C SER A 296 13.26 7.47 11.80
N THR A 297 13.84 6.46 11.15
CA THR A 297 13.74 5.08 11.59
C THR A 297 14.41 4.86 12.95
N THR A 298 13.92 3.85 13.66
CA THR A 298 14.54 3.27 14.85
C THR A 298 14.75 1.76 14.65
N LEU A 299 14.61 1.28 13.42
CA LEU A 299 14.95 -0.10 13.07
C LEU A 299 16.45 -0.34 13.26
N PRO A 300 16.85 -1.58 13.59
CA PRO A 300 18.24 -1.99 13.77
C PRO A 300 18.94 -2.14 12.41
N TYR A 301 19.16 -1.02 11.72
CA TYR A 301 19.63 -0.96 10.33
C TYR A 301 20.92 -1.77 10.12
N ARG A 302 21.90 -1.64 11.02
CA ARG A 302 23.17 -2.35 10.93
C ARG A 302 22.96 -3.87 10.94
N GLN A 303 22.14 -4.36 11.85
CA GLN A 303 21.86 -5.79 11.95
C GLN A 303 21.04 -6.29 10.75
N LEU A 304 20.17 -5.45 10.19
CA LEU A 304 19.40 -5.80 9.00
C LEU A 304 20.29 -5.89 7.74
N THR A 305 21.27 -4.99 7.59
CA THR A 305 22.16 -4.96 6.42
C THR A 305 23.32 -5.96 6.50
N GLU A 306 23.79 -6.30 7.70
CA GLU A 306 24.84 -7.30 7.92
C GLU A 306 24.31 -8.74 7.95
N ALA A 307 22.99 -8.95 8.12
CA ALA A 307 22.41 -10.28 8.22
C ALA A 307 22.25 -10.97 6.86
N ASP A 308 22.61 -12.26 6.80
CA ASP A 308 22.26 -13.13 5.68
C ASP A 308 20.77 -13.48 5.75
N THR A 309 19.96 -12.78 4.94
CA THR A 309 18.49 -12.86 4.99
C THR A 309 17.85 -13.42 3.73
N GLY A 310 18.59 -13.59 2.64
CA GLY A 310 18.05 -14.13 1.40
C GLY A 310 18.77 -13.68 0.15
N ARG A 311 18.09 -13.85 -0.99
CA ARG A 311 18.64 -13.66 -2.34
C ARG A 311 19.13 -12.23 -2.61
N PHE A 312 18.43 -11.24 -2.09
CA PHE A 312 18.63 -9.86 -2.48
C PHE A 312 19.52 -9.12 -1.47
N PRO A 313 20.40 -8.20 -1.93
CA PRO A 313 21.13 -7.33 -1.02
C PRO A 313 20.18 -6.39 -0.27
N VAL A 314 20.58 -6.01 0.95
CA VAL A 314 19.86 -5.11 1.85
C VAL A 314 20.72 -3.88 2.10
N TYR A 315 20.21 -2.69 1.80
CA TYR A 315 20.95 -1.43 1.92
C TYR A 315 20.42 -0.57 3.07
N ASP A 316 21.33 0.13 3.75
CA ASP A 316 20.99 1.30 4.58
C ASP A 316 20.77 2.47 3.62
N HIS A 317 19.50 2.83 3.39
CA HIS A 317 19.16 3.87 2.42
C HIS A 317 18.97 5.21 3.14
N THR A 318 19.92 6.10 2.89
CA THR A 318 20.05 7.41 3.56
C THR A 318 19.70 8.59 2.65
N GLU A 319 19.57 8.37 1.35
CA GLU A 319 19.34 9.42 0.38
C GLU A 319 17.99 10.10 0.60
N VAL A 320 17.95 11.42 0.51
CA VAL A 320 16.70 12.21 0.51
C VAL A 320 16.77 13.31 -0.54
N THR A 321 15.62 13.87 -0.92
CA THR A 321 15.56 15.12 -1.68
C THR A 321 15.00 16.22 -0.80
N GLU A 322 15.71 17.32 -0.66
CA GLU A 322 15.34 18.44 0.21
C GLU A 322 15.39 19.78 -0.52
N ILE A 323 14.74 20.81 0.02
CA ILE A 323 15.13 22.20 -0.20
C ILE A 323 15.95 22.63 1.03
N PRO A 324 17.24 22.99 0.88
CA PRO A 324 18.07 23.41 2.01
C PRO A 324 17.53 24.66 2.70
N ALA A 325 17.87 24.87 3.97
CA ALA A 325 17.49 26.08 4.69
C ALA A 325 17.95 27.34 3.94
N GLY A 326 17.02 28.26 3.65
CA GLY A 326 17.28 29.48 2.86
C GLY A 326 17.38 29.27 1.34
N GLY A 327 17.24 28.04 0.85
CA GLY A 327 17.19 27.72 -0.57
C GLY A 327 15.77 27.74 -1.15
N THR A 328 15.68 27.64 -2.47
CA THR A 328 14.41 27.55 -3.21
C THR A 328 14.31 26.30 -4.09
N GLU A 329 15.44 25.68 -4.42
CA GLU A 329 15.50 24.55 -5.34
C GLU A 329 15.71 23.21 -4.62
N PRO A 330 15.05 22.13 -5.07
CA PRO A 330 15.29 20.78 -4.57
C PRO A 330 16.69 20.27 -4.92
N VAL A 331 17.31 19.55 -3.99
CA VAL A 331 18.63 18.91 -4.16
C VAL A 331 18.63 17.54 -3.50
N VAL A 332 19.36 16.60 -4.12
CA VAL A 332 19.58 15.27 -3.55
C VAL A 332 20.67 15.35 -2.48
N ARG A 333 20.46 14.63 -1.38
CA ARG A 333 21.39 14.49 -0.26
C ARG A 333 21.63 13.01 0.01
N PRO A 334 22.81 12.46 -0.32
CA PRO A 334 23.06 11.03 -0.14
C PRO A 334 23.09 10.62 1.34
N GLU A 335 23.42 11.53 2.26
CA GLU A 335 23.63 11.23 3.69
C GLU A 335 22.49 11.72 4.60
N GLY A 336 21.29 11.92 4.04
CA GLY A 336 20.12 12.42 4.78
C GLY A 336 19.99 13.94 4.79
N PRO A 337 18.92 14.46 5.45
CA PRO A 337 18.58 15.87 5.36
C PRO A 337 19.52 16.77 6.18
N THR A 338 19.69 18.01 5.71
CA THR A 338 20.41 19.06 6.43
C THR A 338 19.49 19.76 7.46
N PRO A 339 20.04 20.30 8.57
CA PRO A 339 19.24 20.99 9.58
C PRO A 339 18.41 22.15 8.98
N GLY A 340 17.12 22.20 9.31
CA GLY A 340 16.20 23.25 8.86
C GLY A 340 15.74 23.12 7.41
N SER A 341 16.06 22.02 6.71
CA SER A 341 15.61 21.79 5.34
C SER A 341 14.12 21.41 5.26
N THR A 342 13.53 21.64 4.08
CA THR A 342 12.15 21.26 3.75
C THR A 342 12.14 19.99 2.92
N ALA A 343 11.21 19.08 3.21
CA ALA A 343 11.15 17.80 2.51
C ALA A 343 10.62 17.90 1.09
N ARG A 344 11.24 17.15 0.18
CA ARG A 344 10.75 16.91 -1.20
C ARG A 344 10.72 15.42 -1.56
N ALA A 345 11.53 14.58 -0.94
CA ALA A 345 11.39 13.13 -0.94
C ALA A 345 12.15 12.55 0.25
N GLY A 346 11.58 11.56 0.95
CA GLY A 346 12.34 10.70 1.87
C GLY A 346 13.11 9.63 1.11
N GLY A 347 13.76 8.70 1.84
CA GLY A 347 14.45 7.57 1.21
C GLY A 347 13.51 6.69 0.39
N GLY A 348 12.26 6.58 0.87
CA GLY A 348 11.18 5.92 0.15
C GLY A 348 10.57 6.68 -1.02
N GLY A 349 11.14 7.83 -1.41
CA GLY A 349 10.57 8.75 -2.40
C GLY A 349 9.55 9.73 -1.80
N ASP A 350 8.56 10.11 -2.60
CA ASP A 350 7.52 11.10 -2.28
C ASP A 350 6.10 10.59 -2.58
N TYR A 351 5.95 9.26 -2.65
CA TYR A 351 4.69 8.56 -2.85
C TYR A 351 4.11 8.02 -1.53
N LEU A 352 3.01 7.25 -1.60
CA LEU A 352 2.33 6.68 -0.44
C LEU A 352 3.20 5.75 0.40
N SER A 353 4.25 5.15 -0.17
CA SER A 353 5.24 4.38 0.59
C SER A 353 6.01 5.24 1.60
N ASN A 354 6.51 6.40 1.16
CA ASN A 354 7.09 7.40 2.04
C ASN A 354 6.04 7.97 3.02
N GLU A 355 4.80 8.19 2.57
CA GLU A 355 3.78 8.77 3.45
C GLU A 355 3.38 7.84 4.61
N ILE A 356 3.21 6.52 4.37
CA ILE A 356 2.90 5.58 5.48
C ILE A 356 4.07 5.51 6.47
N ALA A 357 5.29 5.53 5.93
CA ALA A 357 6.51 5.53 6.72
C ALA A 357 6.56 6.76 7.62
N TYR A 358 6.41 7.95 7.03
CA TYR A 358 6.37 9.23 7.72
C TYR A 358 5.28 9.29 8.80
N ARG A 359 4.04 8.90 8.46
CA ARG A 359 2.92 8.92 9.40
C ARG A 359 3.11 7.94 10.56
N ALA A 360 3.60 6.73 10.29
CA ALA A 360 3.82 5.72 11.33
C ALA A 360 4.94 6.13 12.30
N THR A 361 6.05 6.68 11.79
CA THR A 361 7.14 7.19 12.65
C THR A 361 6.76 8.47 13.38
N LEU A 362 6.04 9.38 12.73
CA LEU A 362 5.49 10.58 13.39
C LEU A 362 4.53 10.19 14.52
N LEU A 363 3.67 9.19 14.30
CA LEU A 363 2.73 8.70 15.32
C LEU A 363 3.48 8.08 16.51
N ARG A 364 4.50 7.24 16.26
CA ARG A 364 5.39 6.71 17.31
C ARG A 364 5.97 7.85 18.15
N ASP A 365 6.49 8.88 17.50
CA ASP A 365 7.15 10.01 18.17
C ASP A 365 6.15 10.82 18.99
N ARG A 366 4.96 11.10 18.44
CA ARG A 366 3.87 11.81 19.13
C ARG A 366 3.28 11.03 20.31
N LEU A 367 3.33 9.70 20.28
CA LEU A 367 2.95 8.84 21.40
C LEU A 367 4.05 8.72 22.47
N GLY A 368 5.20 9.37 22.28
CA GLY A 368 6.32 9.29 23.23
C GLY A 368 6.95 7.90 23.29
N LEU A 369 7.04 7.20 22.16
CA LEU A 369 7.59 5.84 22.05
C LEU A 369 8.97 5.80 21.34
N PRO A 370 9.96 6.65 21.68
CA PRO A 370 11.23 6.73 20.94
C PRO A 370 12.08 5.46 21.04
N LYS A 371 11.76 4.57 22.00
CA LYS A 371 12.42 3.28 22.18
C LYS A 371 11.79 2.14 21.39
N LEU A 372 10.58 2.32 20.83
CA LEU A 372 9.91 1.30 20.03
C LEU A 372 10.60 1.19 18.68
N PRO A 373 11.29 0.07 18.37
CA PRO A 373 11.89 -0.12 17.06
C PRO A 373 10.82 -0.10 15.98
N GLY A 374 11.04 0.75 14.98
CA GLY A 374 10.00 1.16 14.06
C GLY A 374 10.56 1.93 12.87
N GLY A 375 10.10 1.59 11.67
CA GLY A 375 10.59 2.21 10.44
C GLY A 375 10.00 1.58 9.19
N HIS A 376 10.67 1.83 8.07
CA HIS A 376 10.19 1.45 6.76
C HIS A 376 11.19 0.56 6.00
N LEU A 377 10.65 -0.45 5.33
CA LEU A 377 11.39 -1.37 4.48
C LEU A 377 10.78 -1.35 3.07
N HIS A 378 11.60 -1.04 2.08
CA HIS A 378 11.26 -1.28 0.68
C HIS A 378 11.74 -2.65 0.24
N THR A 379 10.87 -3.40 -0.43
CA THR A 379 11.20 -4.67 -1.07
C THR A 379 11.65 -4.48 -2.51
N PRO A 380 12.27 -5.48 -3.14
CA PRO A 380 12.35 -5.54 -4.58
C PRO A 380 10.97 -5.49 -5.24
N VAL A 381 10.88 -5.04 -6.50
CA VAL A 381 9.66 -5.19 -7.30
C VAL A 381 9.43 -6.63 -7.71
N LEU A 382 8.16 -6.99 -7.94
CA LEU A 382 7.82 -8.24 -8.62
C LEU A 382 8.13 -8.15 -10.11
N GLU A 383 8.66 -9.23 -10.67
CA GLU A 383 9.06 -9.30 -12.07
C GLU A 383 8.47 -10.54 -12.72
N PHE A 384 7.77 -10.37 -13.83
CA PHE A 384 7.43 -11.48 -14.72
C PHE A 384 8.69 -12.02 -15.39
N GLY A 385 8.65 -13.30 -15.79
CA GLY A 385 9.71 -13.89 -16.60
C GLY A 385 9.90 -13.13 -17.93
N ALA A 386 11.10 -13.20 -18.50
CA ALA A 386 11.48 -12.44 -19.70
C ALA A 386 10.52 -12.60 -20.90
N GLY A 387 9.83 -13.74 -21.00
CA GLY A 387 8.83 -14.02 -22.05
C GLY A 387 7.40 -13.58 -21.73
N ASN A 388 7.16 -12.91 -20.61
CA ASN A 388 5.82 -12.56 -20.10
C ASN A 388 5.68 -11.06 -19.75
N THR A 389 6.47 -10.20 -20.40
CA THR A 389 6.58 -8.78 -20.09
C THR A 389 5.49 -7.90 -20.71
N ASP A 390 4.84 -8.34 -21.78
CA ASP A 390 3.76 -7.58 -22.44
C ASP A 390 2.41 -7.77 -21.72
N PRO A 391 1.81 -6.72 -21.14
CA PRO A 391 0.51 -6.80 -20.47
C PRO A 391 -0.66 -7.21 -21.36
N ALA A 392 -0.58 -6.93 -22.67
CA ALA A 392 -1.68 -7.21 -23.59
C ALA A 392 -1.77 -8.68 -23.98
N THR A 393 -0.65 -9.39 -23.99
CA THR A 393 -0.56 -10.77 -24.50
C THR A 393 -0.04 -11.77 -23.46
N GLY A 394 0.55 -11.30 -22.37
CA GLY A 394 1.17 -12.14 -21.37
C GLY A 394 0.19 -12.80 -20.40
N ALA A 395 0.60 -13.95 -19.86
CA ALA A 395 -0.12 -14.67 -18.83
C ALA A 395 -0.13 -13.92 -17.50
N VAL A 396 -1.18 -14.14 -16.69
CA VAL A 396 -1.29 -13.55 -15.34
C VAL A 396 -0.26 -14.11 -14.35
N THR A 397 0.46 -15.18 -14.67
CA THR A 397 1.53 -15.71 -13.82
C THR A 397 2.50 -16.54 -14.67
N ASP A 398 3.75 -16.67 -14.20
CA ASP A 398 4.77 -17.55 -14.75
C ASP A 398 5.75 -18.00 -13.64
N PRO A 399 6.56 -19.05 -13.85
CA PRO A 399 7.46 -19.57 -12.82
C PRO A 399 8.47 -18.53 -12.28
N GLY A 400 8.89 -17.57 -13.10
CA GLY A 400 9.80 -16.50 -12.70
C GLY A 400 9.14 -15.53 -11.72
N PHE A 401 7.91 -15.09 -12.04
CA PHE A 401 7.09 -14.27 -11.15
C PHE A 401 6.86 -14.95 -9.80
N GLU A 402 6.53 -16.23 -9.82
CA GLU A 402 6.24 -17.01 -8.62
C GLU A 402 7.47 -17.21 -7.74
N LYS A 403 8.61 -17.53 -8.35
CA LYS A 403 9.88 -17.64 -7.63
C LYS A 403 10.30 -16.29 -7.04
N ASN A 404 10.23 -15.22 -7.83
CA ASN A 404 10.58 -13.86 -7.40
C ASN A 404 9.75 -13.45 -6.17
N ARG A 405 8.43 -13.68 -6.19
CA ARG A 405 7.55 -13.43 -5.04
C ARG A 405 7.95 -14.24 -3.81
N SER A 406 8.18 -15.55 -3.97
CA SER A 406 8.59 -16.40 -2.84
C SER A 406 9.89 -15.92 -2.22
N ASP A 407 10.91 -15.66 -3.04
CA ASP A 407 12.21 -15.17 -2.58
C ASP A 407 12.07 -13.85 -1.78
N ILE A 408 11.21 -12.93 -2.23
CA ILE A 408 10.96 -11.65 -1.54
C ILE A 408 10.24 -11.89 -0.20
N VAL A 409 9.16 -12.68 -0.19
CA VAL A 409 8.37 -12.95 1.02
C VAL A 409 9.20 -13.66 2.09
N ASP A 410 10.01 -14.64 1.69
CA ASP A 410 10.91 -15.36 2.60
C ASP A 410 11.96 -14.42 3.20
N GLN A 411 12.51 -13.50 2.39
CA GLN A 411 13.47 -12.53 2.87
C GLN A 411 12.84 -11.45 3.76
N VAL A 412 11.60 -11.00 3.49
CA VAL A 412 10.86 -10.13 4.41
C VAL A 412 10.66 -10.82 5.77
N ARG A 413 10.30 -12.11 5.77
CA ARG A 413 10.19 -12.89 7.02
C ARG A 413 11.51 -12.94 7.78
N ALA A 414 12.62 -13.18 7.08
CA ALA A 414 13.96 -13.22 7.67
C ALA A 414 14.35 -11.85 8.25
N LEU A 415 14.13 -10.76 7.52
CA LEU A 415 14.42 -9.39 7.98
C LEU A 415 13.59 -9.00 9.21
N VAL A 416 12.29 -9.29 9.20
CA VAL A 416 11.42 -9.04 10.36
C VAL A 416 11.91 -9.84 11.57
N LYS A 417 12.25 -11.12 11.38
CA LYS A 417 12.82 -11.98 12.43
C LYS A 417 14.15 -11.41 12.97
N THR A 418 15.02 -10.92 12.11
CA THR A 418 16.28 -10.26 12.50
C THR A 418 16.01 -9.00 13.32
N ALA A 419 15.10 -8.13 12.87
CA ALA A 419 14.74 -6.92 13.59
C ALA A 419 14.22 -7.23 15.00
N VAL A 420 13.23 -8.12 15.13
CA VAL A 420 12.64 -8.43 16.44
C VAL A 420 13.62 -9.19 17.37
N GLY A 421 14.57 -9.93 16.80
CA GLY A 421 15.63 -10.60 17.56
C GLY A 421 16.63 -9.64 18.20
N THR A 422 16.70 -8.40 17.72
CA THR A 422 17.62 -7.37 18.22
C THR A 422 16.94 -6.27 19.04
N ALA A 423 15.61 -6.16 18.95
CA ALA A 423 14.79 -5.31 19.80
C ALA A 423 14.97 -5.71 21.28
N ARG A 424 15.46 -4.78 22.11
CA ARG A 424 15.71 -4.99 23.54
C ARG A 424 14.60 -4.44 24.41
#